data_AF-A0A6C0ELY3-F1
#
_entry.id   AF-A0A6C0ELY3-F1
#
_cell.length_a   1.000
_cell.length_b   1.000
_cell.length_c   1.000
_cell.angle_alpha   90.00
_cell.angle_beta   90.00
_cell.angle_gamma   90.00
#
_symmetry.space_group_name_H-M   'P 1'
#
loop_
_entity.id
_entity.type
_entity.pdbx_description
1 polymer ?
#
loop_
_entity_poly.entity_id
_entity_poly.type
_entity_poly.pdbx_seq_one_letter_code
_entity_poly.pdbx_strand_id
1 'polypeptide(L)'
;MLLSKIKRNGTMFMTIMFVFLVKIYTEFEYSFKKYVLPYLPKYIEQTIIDFSENGNIICKSYSFDKMNENRKKIKSIDFVLHKEYDKTSEKYNARVVDNLRNYQNIEFEKCKKHFMSVELSAYDKTYEIHMDDNNNYYIENNEVLFYEFVQYILYNEHGTYLNLDEKYTITIVDNDCNIVTMDRTQYIKFTNNEYEIITRKKYIQGNDVNAYNKDSKKNNEISNEEIELAIKMEQEIMINKKKHLETIHEMELEEAENYVKCENDELEHQVESYYTDEKQKEKLFKCDNCENMYTNFTSKKIVLMRDSYYENEETRLCEECYDLNDDTYKNRKWIKQE
;
A
#
# COMPACT_ATOMS: atom_id res chain seq x y z
N MET A 1 -43.34 7.35 -35.43
CA MET A 1 -44.04 7.29 -34.11
C MET A 1 -43.62 6.09 -33.24
N LEU A 2 -43.27 4.92 -33.80
CA LEU A 2 -42.78 3.77 -33.00
C LEU A 2 -41.37 3.97 -32.40
N LEU A 3 -40.43 4.53 -33.16
CA LEU A 3 -39.04 4.75 -32.70
C LEU A 3 -38.92 5.73 -31.52
N SER A 4 -39.83 6.71 -31.40
CA SER A 4 -39.86 7.65 -30.27
C SER A 4 -40.43 7.03 -29.00
N LYS A 5 -41.35 6.05 -29.11
CA LYS A 5 -41.84 5.26 -27.97
C LYS A 5 -40.78 4.29 -27.45
N ILE A 6 -40.02 3.64 -28.35
CA ILE A 6 -38.94 2.71 -27.97
C ILE A 6 -37.80 3.46 -27.27
N LYS A 7 -37.37 4.63 -27.79
CA LYS A 7 -36.36 5.47 -27.12
C LYS A 7 -36.81 5.91 -25.73
N ARG A 8 -38.07 6.35 -25.57
CA ARG A 8 -38.61 6.82 -24.29
C ARG A 8 -38.72 5.72 -23.22
N ASN A 9 -39.05 4.50 -23.63
CA ASN A 9 -39.09 3.35 -22.73
C ASN A 9 -37.68 2.88 -22.34
N GLY A 10 -36.72 2.95 -23.28
CA GLY A 10 -35.31 2.63 -23.02
C GLY A 10 -34.67 3.60 -22.02
N THR A 11 -34.90 4.91 -22.16
CA THR A 11 -34.42 5.89 -21.16
C THR A 11 -35.06 5.66 -19.80
N MET A 12 -36.36 5.39 -19.75
CA MET A 12 -37.05 5.13 -18.47
C MET A 12 -36.49 3.89 -17.75
N PHE A 13 -36.21 2.81 -18.50
CA PHE A 13 -35.59 1.61 -17.95
C PHE A 13 -34.17 1.87 -17.42
N MET A 14 -33.33 2.60 -18.18
CA MET A 14 -31.99 2.98 -17.73
C MET A 14 -32.01 3.88 -16.49
N THR A 15 -32.95 4.82 -16.40
CA THR A 15 -33.11 5.66 -15.20
C THR A 15 -33.53 4.83 -13.98
N ILE A 16 -34.48 3.91 -14.13
CA ILE A 16 -34.90 3.02 -13.03
C ILE A 16 -33.72 2.14 -12.58
N MET A 17 -32.94 1.61 -13.52
CA MET A 17 -31.77 0.80 -13.19
C MET A 17 -30.68 1.60 -12.50
N PHE A 18 -30.42 2.83 -12.95
CA PHE A 18 -29.48 3.73 -12.29
C PHE A 18 -29.90 4.04 -10.85
N VAL A 19 -31.18 4.38 -10.62
CA VAL A 19 -31.70 4.64 -9.26
C VAL A 19 -31.58 3.39 -8.37
N PHE A 20 -31.83 2.21 -8.92
CA PHE A 20 -31.67 0.95 -8.19
C PHE A 20 -30.21 0.67 -7.81
N LEU A 21 -29.26 0.90 -8.73
CA LEU A 21 -27.84 0.74 -8.47
C LEU A 21 -27.33 1.74 -7.43
N VAL A 22 -27.74 3.01 -7.52
CA VAL A 22 -27.41 4.02 -6.50
C VAL A 22 -27.95 3.59 -5.14
N LYS A 23 -29.19 3.09 -5.08
CA LYS A 23 -29.78 2.59 -3.83
C LYS A 23 -28.97 1.42 -3.25
N ILE A 24 -28.64 0.41 -4.05
CA ILE A 24 -27.80 -0.72 -3.63
C ILE A 24 -26.45 -0.21 -3.10
N TYR A 25 -25.79 0.68 -3.84
CA TYR A 25 -24.51 1.24 -3.44
C TYR A 25 -24.62 1.97 -2.09
N THR A 26 -25.64 2.82 -1.91
CA THR A 26 -25.83 3.54 -0.64
C THR A 26 -26.15 2.60 0.53
N GLU A 27 -26.94 1.54 0.32
CA GLU A 27 -27.24 0.55 1.37
C GLU A 27 -26.00 -0.29 1.71
N PHE A 28 -25.19 -0.63 0.71
CA PHE A 28 -23.93 -1.32 0.88
C PHE A 28 -22.93 -0.44 1.64
N GLU A 29 -22.74 0.81 1.22
CA GLU A 29 -21.85 1.76 1.87
C GLU A 29 -22.27 2.01 3.33
N TYR A 30 -23.56 2.20 3.59
CA TYR A 30 -24.10 2.34 4.94
C TYR A 30 -23.83 1.09 5.78
N SER A 31 -24.12 -0.09 5.23
CA SER A 31 -23.94 -1.36 5.92
C SER A 31 -22.48 -1.64 6.23
N PHE A 32 -21.60 -1.37 5.26
CA PHE A 32 -20.17 -1.46 5.44
C PHE A 32 -19.68 -0.52 6.54
N LYS A 33 -20.02 0.78 6.47
CA LYS A 33 -19.61 1.78 7.47
C LYS A 33 -20.14 1.47 8.88
N LYS A 34 -21.35 0.93 8.99
CA LYS A 34 -22.00 0.67 10.29
C LYS A 34 -21.65 -0.66 10.91
N TYR A 35 -21.54 -1.72 10.12
CA TYR A 35 -21.46 -3.10 10.62
C TYR A 35 -20.14 -3.79 10.32
N VAL A 36 -19.37 -3.31 9.34
CA VAL A 36 -18.08 -3.93 8.97
C VAL A 36 -16.94 -3.05 9.48
N LEU A 37 -16.93 -1.77 9.12
CA LEU A 37 -15.86 -0.83 9.44
C LEU A 37 -15.49 -0.72 10.94
N PRO A 38 -16.44 -0.74 11.90
CA PRO A 38 -16.09 -0.65 13.32
C PRO A 38 -15.45 -1.92 13.89
N TYR A 39 -15.67 -3.06 13.22
CA TYR A 39 -15.19 -4.38 13.64
C TYR A 39 -14.03 -4.88 12.80
N LEU A 40 -13.76 -4.22 11.66
CA LEU A 40 -12.47 -4.33 11.02
C LEU A 40 -11.45 -3.90 12.07
N PRO A 41 -10.51 -4.78 12.47
CA PRO A 41 -9.38 -4.37 13.26
C PRO A 41 -8.84 -3.05 12.72
N LYS A 42 -8.48 -2.14 13.63
CA LYS A 42 -7.94 -0.80 13.34
C LYS A 42 -6.56 -0.87 12.63
N TYR A 43 -6.36 -1.82 11.73
CA TYR A 43 -5.26 -1.91 10.77
C TYR A 43 -5.15 -0.63 9.91
N ILE A 44 -6.21 0.18 9.83
CA ILE A 44 -6.17 1.50 9.19
C ILE A 44 -5.28 2.48 9.97
N GLU A 45 -5.19 2.36 11.31
CA GLU A 45 -4.36 3.21 12.17
C GLU A 45 -2.90 2.72 12.25
N GLN A 46 -2.40 2.01 11.23
CA GLN A 46 -1.07 1.41 11.26
C GLN A 46 -0.09 2.08 10.31
N THR A 47 1.17 2.00 10.70
CA THR A 47 2.30 2.23 9.82
C THR A 47 2.27 1.24 8.66
N ILE A 48 2.30 1.75 7.43
CA ILE A 48 2.42 0.95 6.21
C ILE A 48 3.75 1.29 5.55
N ILE A 49 4.47 0.30 5.07
CA ILE A 49 5.75 0.46 4.40
C ILE A 49 5.67 -0.30 3.08
N ASP A 50 5.47 0.43 1.98
CA ASP A 50 5.38 -0.13 0.64
C ASP A 50 6.77 -0.11 -0.01
N PHE A 51 7.23 -1.26 -0.51
CA PHE A 51 8.46 -1.37 -1.29
C PHE A 51 8.12 -1.23 -2.77
N SER A 52 8.79 -0.31 -3.46
CA SER A 52 8.54 -0.02 -4.87
C SER A 52 9.70 -0.42 -5.77
N GLU A 53 9.37 -1.02 -6.91
CA GLU A 53 10.29 -1.30 -8.02
C GLU A 53 9.57 -1.07 -9.35
N ASN A 54 10.18 -0.32 -10.26
CA ASN A 54 9.64 0.09 -11.56
C ASN A 54 8.24 0.74 -11.47
N GLY A 55 7.96 1.44 -10.37
CA GLY A 55 6.66 2.07 -10.07
C GLY A 55 5.62 1.13 -9.46
N ASN A 56 5.90 -0.17 -9.35
CA ASN A 56 5.00 -1.17 -8.77
C ASN A 56 5.33 -1.43 -7.30
N ILE A 57 4.29 -1.69 -6.49
CA ILE A 57 4.48 -2.15 -5.11
C ILE A 57 4.76 -3.65 -5.14
N ILE A 58 5.98 -4.05 -4.80
CA ILE A 58 6.43 -5.46 -4.78
C ILE A 58 6.25 -6.12 -3.42
N CYS A 59 6.18 -5.34 -2.33
CA CYS A 59 6.03 -5.86 -0.98
C CYS A 59 5.42 -4.80 -0.05
N LYS A 60 4.68 -5.24 0.97
CA LYS A 60 4.16 -4.38 2.05
C LYS A 60 4.62 -4.89 3.41
N SER A 61 4.97 -3.97 4.28
CA SER A 61 5.29 -4.23 5.68
C SER A 61 4.45 -3.34 6.59
N TYR A 62 4.10 -3.87 7.77
CA TYR A 62 3.28 -3.18 8.77
C TYR A 62 4.07 -2.84 10.05
N SER A 63 5.39 -3.02 10.01
CA SER A 63 6.29 -2.65 11.10
C SER A 63 7.71 -2.42 10.57
N PHE A 64 8.50 -1.63 11.30
CA PHE A 64 9.92 -1.42 11.00
C PHE A 64 10.74 -2.70 11.05
N ASP A 65 10.42 -3.62 11.97
CA ASP A 65 11.13 -4.90 12.07
C ASP A 65 10.90 -5.75 10.83
N LYS A 66 9.64 -5.86 10.38
CA LYS A 66 9.30 -6.57 9.12
C LYS A 66 9.92 -5.88 7.90
N MET A 67 9.94 -4.54 7.86
CA MET A 67 10.68 -3.81 6.82
C MET A 67 12.16 -4.19 6.81
N ASN A 68 12.80 -4.25 7.99
CA ASN A 68 14.21 -4.59 8.14
C ASN A 68 14.54 -6.04 7.76
N GLU A 69 13.57 -6.94 7.84
CA GLU A 69 13.68 -8.30 7.31
C GLU A 69 13.48 -8.34 5.80
N ASN A 70 12.43 -7.71 5.29
CA ASN A 70 12.12 -7.69 3.86
C ASN A 70 13.21 -7.02 3.02
N ARG A 71 13.82 -5.92 3.52
CA ARG A 71 14.96 -5.27 2.84
C ARG A 71 16.18 -6.18 2.65
N LYS A 72 16.31 -7.27 3.42
CA LYS A 72 17.42 -8.24 3.28
C LYS A 72 17.13 -9.27 2.19
N LYS A 73 15.85 -9.49 1.87
CA LYS A 73 15.38 -10.52 0.93
C LYS A 73 15.23 -9.94 -0.48
N ILE A 74 14.77 -8.69 -0.57
CA ILE A 74 14.52 -8.03 -1.85
C ILE A 74 15.84 -7.58 -2.47
N LYS A 75 16.08 -8.00 -3.72
CA LYS A 75 17.34 -7.74 -4.44
C LYS A 75 17.41 -6.30 -4.99
N SER A 76 16.28 -5.77 -5.42
CA SER A 76 16.16 -4.50 -6.11
C SER A 76 14.98 -3.71 -5.55
N ILE A 77 15.24 -2.47 -5.13
CA ILE A 77 14.25 -1.55 -4.60
C ILE A 77 14.61 -0.18 -5.15
N ASP A 78 13.66 0.48 -5.81
CA ASP A 78 13.85 1.86 -6.26
C ASP A 78 13.70 2.82 -5.08
N PHE A 79 12.61 2.67 -4.33
CA PHE A 79 12.36 3.43 -3.11
C PHE A 79 11.35 2.70 -2.21
N VAL A 80 11.24 3.17 -0.97
CA VAL A 80 10.21 2.73 -0.03
C VAL A 80 9.30 3.89 0.34
N LEU A 81 8.02 3.61 0.44
CA LEU A 81 7.01 4.56 0.89
C LEU A 81 6.59 4.20 2.32
N HIS A 82 7.10 4.95 3.30
CA HIS A 82 6.69 4.82 4.69
C HIS A 82 5.51 5.75 4.96
N LYS A 83 4.38 5.18 5.36
CA LYS A 83 3.11 5.84 5.60
C LYS A 83 2.70 5.69 7.05
N GLU A 84 2.25 6.79 7.67
CA GLU A 84 1.62 6.78 8.98
C GLU A 84 0.26 7.47 8.90
N TYR A 85 -0.79 6.80 9.42
CA TYR A 85 -2.14 7.33 9.37
C TYR A 85 -2.33 8.47 10.37
N ASP A 86 -2.67 9.65 9.87
CA ASP A 86 -3.03 10.80 10.69
C ASP A 86 -4.54 10.86 10.89
N LYS A 87 -4.97 10.53 12.11
CA LYS A 87 -6.38 10.54 12.50
C LYS A 87 -7.03 11.93 12.41
N THR A 88 -6.24 13.01 12.48
CA THR A 88 -6.80 14.37 12.45
C THR A 88 -7.19 14.81 11.05
N SER A 89 -6.41 14.41 10.05
CA SER A 89 -6.66 14.72 8.64
C SER A 89 -7.37 13.58 7.89
N GLU A 90 -7.52 12.41 8.53
CA GLU A 90 -8.03 11.18 7.91
C GLU A 90 -7.25 10.76 6.65
N LYS A 91 -5.95 11.06 6.62
CA LYS A 91 -5.02 10.79 5.51
C LYS A 91 -3.73 10.14 6.02
N TYR A 92 -2.98 9.52 5.13
CA TYR A 92 -1.64 9.05 5.46
C TYR A 92 -0.61 10.16 5.27
N ASN A 93 0.24 10.43 6.26
CA ASN A 93 1.49 11.13 6.02
C ASN A 93 2.46 10.15 5.36
N ALA A 94 3.07 10.53 4.23
CA ALA A 94 3.86 9.61 3.43
C ALA A 94 5.26 10.16 3.17
N ARG A 95 6.27 9.43 3.62
CA ARG A 95 7.69 9.72 3.41
C ARG A 95 8.25 8.73 2.39
N VAL A 96 8.84 9.29 1.34
CA VAL A 96 9.53 8.56 0.29
C VAL A 96 10.99 8.39 0.71
N VAL A 97 11.46 7.15 0.69
CA VAL A 97 12.76 6.73 1.20
C VAL A 97 13.53 6.10 0.05
N ASP A 98 14.37 6.89 -0.61
CA ASP A 98 15.28 6.44 -1.67
C ASP A 98 16.48 5.66 -1.08
N ASN A 99 17.01 6.09 0.07
CA ASN A 99 18.15 5.44 0.72
C ASN A 99 17.74 4.65 1.98
N LEU A 100 17.29 3.42 1.75
CA LEU A 100 16.90 2.48 2.81
C LEU A 100 18.01 2.11 3.79
N ARG A 101 19.29 2.19 3.39
CA ARG A 101 20.41 1.77 4.25
C ARG A 101 20.56 2.65 5.47
N ASN A 102 20.30 3.94 5.30
CA ASN A 102 20.45 4.95 6.35
C ASN A 102 19.10 5.36 6.96
N TYR A 103 18.01 4.73 6.55
CA TYR A 103 16.71 5.09 7.02
C TYR A 103 16.51 4.67 8.49
N GLN A 104 16.18 5.65 9.31
CA GLN A 104 15.76 5.46 10.70
C GLN A 104 14.29 5.83 10.82
N ASN A 105 13.60 5.26 11.80
CA ASN A 105 12.24 5.67 12.10
C ASN A 105 12.26 7.10 12.65
N ILE A 106 12.06 8.07 11.76
CA ILE A 106 12.03 9.50 12.07
C ILE A 106 10.57 9.91 12.15
N GLU A 107 10.24 10.74 13.13
CA GLU A 107 8.91 11.33 13.29
C GLU A 107 8.45 12.06 12.01
N PHE A 108 7.14 12.01 11.75
CA PHE A 108 6.52 12.75 10.65
C PHE A 108 6.26 14.19 11.07
N GLU A 109 7.24 15.06 10.81
CA GLU A 109 7.05 16.50 10.92
C GLU A 109 6.50 17.06 9.60
N LYS A 110 5.38 17.77 9.66
CA LYS A 110 4.75 18.36 8.47
C LYS A 110 5.50 19.61 8.03
N CYS A 111 5.76 19.72 6.73
CA CYS A 111 6.32 20.93 6.12
C CYS A 111 5.21 21.97 5.93
N LYS A 112 5.48 23.24 6.26
CA LYS A 112 4.50 24.33 6.03
C LYS A 112 4.40 24.79 4.57
N LYS A 113 5.41 24.49 3.76
CA LYS A 113 5.45 24.89 2.36
C LYS A 113 4.65 23.89 1.54
N HIS A 114 3.74 24.41 0.72
CA HIS A 114 2.83 23.61 -0.09
C HIS A 114 2.85 24.06 -1.55
N PHE A 115 2.54 23.13 -2.44
CA PHE A 115 2.29 23.41 -3.84
C PHE A 115 0.79 23.57 -4.06
N MET A 116 0.42 24.59 -4.83
CA MET A 116 -0.96 24.77 -5.29
C MET A 116 -1.28 23.81 -6.43
N SER A 117 -0.29 23.57 -7.31
CA SER A 117 -0.40 22.56 -8.35
C SER A 117 0.96 21.95 -8.71
N VAL A 118 0.93 20.69 -9.13
CA VAL A 118 2.05 19.97 -9.71
C VAL A 118 1.56 19.29 -10.97
N GLU A 119 2.10 19.69 -12.11
CA GLU A 119 1.69 19.20 -13.42
C GLU A 119 2.86 18.55 -14.14
N LEU A 120 2.72 17.28 -14.51
CA LEU A 120 3.66 16.57 -15.35
C LEU A 120 3.20 16.66 -16.81
N SER A 121 4.08 17.15 -17.68
CA SER A 121 3.86 17.10 -19.14
C SER A 121 4.76 16.04 -19.79
N ALA A 122 4.14 15.04 -20.42
CA ALA A 122 4.77 13.94 -21.14
C ALA A 122 3.83 13.41 -22.23
N TYR A 123 4.35 12.92 -23.37
CA TYR A 123 3.55 12.39 -24.49
C TYR A 123 2.48 13.35 -25.04
N ASP A 124 2.77 14.65 -25.10
CA ASP A 124 1.79 15.70 -25.45
C ASP A 124 0.52 15.69 -24.56
N LYS A 125 0.64 15.12 -23.36
CA LYS A 125 -0.39 15.08 -22.32
C LYS A 125 0.12 15.74 -21.06
N THR A 126 -0.81 16.28 -20.29
CA THR A 126 -0.55 16.83 -18.97
C THR A 126 -1.29 15.99 -17.94
N TYR A 127 -0.57 15.58 -16.89
CA TYR A 127 -1.06 14.81 -15.76
C TYR A 127 -0.93 15.67 -14.51
N GLU A 128 -2.01 15.80 -13.76
CA GLU A 128 -1.96 16.43 -12.45
C GLU A 128 -1.43 15.42 -11.41
N ILE A 129 -0.54 15.88 -10.54
CA ILE A 129 0.01 15.09 -9.43
C ILE A 129 -0.52 15.68 -8.13
N HIS A 130 -1.37 14.92 -7.44
CA HIS A 130 -1.96 15.36 -6.18
C HIS A 130 -1.05 15.00 -5.00
N MET A 131 -0.40 16.01 -4.43
CA MET A 131 0.60 15.84 -3.36
C MET A 131 0.00 15.69 -1.95
N ASP A 132 -1.32 15.85 -1.80
CA ASP A 132 -2.01 15.77 -0.51
C ASP A 132 -3.40 15.15 -0.54
N ASP A 133 -3.84 14.50 -1.63
CA ASP A 133 -5.18 13.90 -1.73
C ASP A 133 -5.36 12.71 -0.77
N ASN A 134 -4.75 11.56 -1.09
CA ASN A 134 -4.80 10.34 -0.26
C ASN A 134 -3.63 10.27 0.73
N ASN A 135 -2.46 10.70 0.26
CA ASN A 135 -1.23 10.73 1.01
C ASN A 135 -0.74 12.18 1.07
N ASN A 136 -0.45 12.67 2.27
CA ASN A 136 0.24 13.94 2.47
C ASN A 136 1.74 13.73 2.34
N TYR A 137 2.31 14.22 1.22
CA TYR A 137 3.75 14.15 0.94
C TYR A 137 4.52 15.38 1.46
N TYR A 138 3.84 16.40 2.00
CA TYR A 138 4.46 17.61 2.57
C TYR A 138 5.04 17.34 3.97
N ILE A 139 6.11 16.56 4.00
CA ILE A 139 6.79 16.09 5.21
C ILE A 139 8.24 16.58 5.18
N GLU A 140 8.75 17.04 6.33
CA GLU A 140 10.14 17.45 6.47
C GLU A 140 11.11 16.30 6.18
N ASN A 141 12.19 16.64 5.49
CA ASN A 141 13.21 15.75 4.95
C ASN A 141 12.69 14.71 3.94
N ASN A 142 11.54 14.97 3.32
CA ASN A 142 11.00 14.13 2.26
C ASN A 142 11.62 14.50 0.90
N GLU A 143 11.92 13.51 0.09
CA GLU A 143 12.44 13.67 -1.27
C GLU A 143 11.37 13.16 -2.24
N VAL A 144 10.85 14.04 -3.08
CA VAL A 144 9.69 13.75 -3.94
C VAL A 144 9.93 14.22 -5.36
N LEU A 145 9.05 13.79 -6.28
CA LEU A 145 9.08 14.19 -7.69
C LEU A 145 10.39 13.82 -8.43
N PHE A 146 11.16 12.87 -7.90
CA PHE A 146 12.19 12.19 -8.67
C PHE A 146 11.57 11.15 -9.60
N TYR A 147 12.32 10.70 -10.61
CA TYR A 147 11.81 9.82 -11.67
C TYR A 147 11.01 8.61 -11.18
N GLU A 148 11.56 7.79 -10.28
CA GLU A 148 10.89 6.56 -9.83
C GLU A 148 9.62 6.88 -9.01
N PHE A 149 9.58 7.99 -8.27
CA PHE A 149 8.37 8.47 -7.60
C PHE A 149 7.30 8.92 -8.60
N VAL A 150 7.69 9.66 -9.65
CA VAL A 150 6.77 10.10 -10.71
C VAL A 150 6.19 8.90 -11.45
N GLN A 151 7.03 7.89 -11.73
CA GLN A 151 6.61 6.62 -12.31
C GLN A 151 5.57 5.92 -11.44
N TYR A 152 5.78 5.88 -10.11
CA TYR A 152 4.83 5.33 -9.15
C TYR A 152 3.47 6.05 -9.19
N ILE A 153 3.47 7.38 -9.18
CA ILE A 153 2.23 8.16 -9.24
C ILE A 153 1.48 7.89 -10.55
N LEU A 154 2.17 7.96 -11.69
CA LEU A 154 1.56 7.69 -13.00
C LEU A 154 0.95 6.30 -13.10
N TYR A 155 1.63 5.30 -12.58
CA TYR A 155 1.12 3.93 -12.62
C TYR A 155 -0.12 3.77 -11.74
N ASN A 156 -0.06 4.26 -10.49
CA ASN A 156 -1.12 4.01 -9.51
C ASN A 156 -2.34 4.94 -9.66
N GLU A 157 -2.15 6.17 -10.12
CA GLU A 157 -3.24 7.16 -10.25
C GLU A 157 -3.78 7.25 -11.69
N HIS A 158 -2.90 7.09 -12.69
CA HIS A 158 -3.24 7.32 -14.10
C HIS A 158 -3.19 6.05 -14.96
N GLY A 159 -2.73 4.92 -14.42
CA GLY A 159 -2.63 3.65 -15.13
C GLY A 159 -1.65 3.67 -16.31
N THR A 160 -0.59 4.49 -16.25
CA THR A 160 0.36 4.70 -17.34
C THR A 160 1.80 4.73 -16.84
N TYR A 161 2.78 4.69 -17.76
CA TYR A 161 4.21 4.71 -17.45
C TYR A 161 5.00 5.69 -18.34
N LEU A 162 6.12 6.20 -17.82
CA LEU A 162 7.10 6.92 -18.65
C LEU A 162 8.05 5.93 -19.32
N ASN A 163 8.37 6.21 -20.57
CA ASN A 163 9.47 5.55 -21.28
C ASN A 163 10.79 6.19 -20.81
N LEU A 164 11.80 5.36 -20.54
CA LEU A 164 13.11 5.81 -20.05
C LEU A 164 13.82 6.80 -20.99
N ASP A 165 13.52 6.77 -22.29
CA ASP A 165 14.16 7.62 -23.29
C ASP A 165 13.44 8.96 -23.49
N GLU A 166 12.28 9.15 -22.86
CA GLU A 166 11.45 10.32 -23.09
C GLU A 166 11.77 11.48 -22.14
N LYS A 167 11.66 12.68 -22.71
CA LYS A 167 11.76 13.92 -21.96
C LYS A 167 10.38 14.24 -21.40
N TYR A 168 10.35 14.56 -20.12
CA TYR A 168 9.19 15.14 -19.47
C TYR A 168 9.60 16.37 -18.68
N THR A 169 8.62 17.21 -18.38
CA THR A 169 8.79 18.40 -17.55
C THR A 169 7.72 18.40 -16.48
N ILE A 170 8.11 18.68 -15.24
CA ILE A 170 7.17 18.92 -14.15
C ILE A 170 7.13 20.42 -13.91
N THR A 171 5.93 21.00 -13.92
CA THR A 171 5.68 22.39 -13.56
C THR A 171 5.02 22.43 -12.20
N ILE A 172 5.59 23.21 -11.29
CA ILE A 172 5.12 23.39 -9.92
C ILE A 172 4.71 24.84 -9.76
N VAL A 173 3.53 25.07 -9.19
CA VAL A 173 3.12 26.39 -8.72
C VAL A 173 3.03 26.33 -7.20
N ASP A 174 3.88 27.08 -6.50
CA ASP A 174 3.90 27.08 -5.04
C ASP A 174 2.88 28.05 -4.43
N ASN A 175 2.66 27.95 -3.12
CA ASN A 175 1.74 28.83 -2.38
C ASN A 175 2.11 30.33 -2.40
N ASP A 176 3.32 30.70 -2.82
CA ASP A 176 3.76 32.09 -3.02
C ASP A 176 3.61 32.52 -4.49
N CYS A 177 2.93 31.71 -5.31
CA CYS A 177 2.72 31.89 -6.74
C CYS A 177 4.02 31.85 -7.58
N ASN A 178 5.09 31.28 -7.05
CA ASN A 178 6.29 31.02 -7.85
C ASN A 178 6.03 29.81 -8.75
N ILE A 179 6.42 29.94 -10.02
CA ILE A 179 6.34 28.86 -11.01
C ILE A 179 7.74 28.32 -11.22
N VAL A 180 7.91 27.02 -11.01
CA VAL A 180 9.17 26.35 -11.27
C VAL A 180 8.96 25.16 -12.18
N THR A 181 9.85 25.01 -13.15
CA THR A 181 9.88 23.86 -14.06
C THR A 181 11.10 23.02 -13.78
N MET A 182 10.92 21.71 -13.68
CA MET A 182 11.99 20.75 -13.45
C MET A 182 11.95 19.63 -14.49
N ASP A 183 13.10 19.06 -14.78
CA ASP A 183 13.24 17.89 -15.67
C ASP A 183 13.52 16.60 -14.88
N ARG A 184 13.68 15.49 -15.61
CA ARG A 184 13.95 14.16 -15.04
C ARG A 184 15.20 14.06 -14.17
N THR A 185 16.13 15.00 -14.29
CA THR A 185 17.39 15.00 -13.54
C THR A 185 17.24 15.69 -12.19
N GLN A 186 16.10 16.31 -11.91
CA GLN A 186 15.85 17.08 -10.71
C GLN A 186 14.82 16.40 -9.81
N TYR A 187 14.84 16.76 -8.55
CA TYR A 187 13.83 16.36 -7.57
C TYR A 187 13.64 17.45 -6.52
N ILE A 188 12.55 17.35 -5.76
CA ILE A 188 12.23 18.27 -4.67
C ILE A 188 12.62 17.64 -3.35
N LYS A 189 13.28 18.43 -2.50
CA LYS A 189 13.51 18.07 -1.10
C LYS A 189 12.88 19.10 -0.19
N PHE A 190 12.04 18.65 0.74
CA PHE A 190 11.50 19.51 1.79
C PHE A 190 12.44 19.56 2.98
N THR A 191 12.82 20.76 3.40
CA THR A 191 13.69 20.99 4.55
C THR A 191 13.41 22.34 5.19
N ASN A 192 13.32 22.38 6.51
CA ASN A 192 13.17 23.60 7.31
C ASN A 192 11.96 24.46 6.91
N ASN A 193 10.83 23.84 6.60
CA ASN A 193 9.62 24.50 6.09
C ASN A 193 9.77 25.19 4.73
N GLU A 194 10.77 24.79 3.95
CA GLU A 194 11.00 25.23 2.58
C GLU A 194 11.22 24.02 1.67
N TYR A 195 11.41 24.27 0.37
CA TYR A 195 11.82 23.24 -0.58
C TYR A 195 13.04 23.67 -1.37
N GLU A 196 13.88 22.70 -1.71
CA GLU A 196 15.02 22.87 -2.58
C GLU A 196 14.87 21.96 -3.80
N ILE A 197 15.33 22.44 -4.96
CA ILE A 197 15.44 21.64 -6.17
C ILE A 197 16.86 21.12 -6.28
N ILE A 198 17.00 19.80 -6.28
CA ILE A 198 18.31 19.15 -6.27
C ILE A 198 18.48 18.33 -7.56
N THR A 199 19.66 18.43 -8.18
CA THR A 199 20.00 17.62 -9.35
C THR A 199 20.55 16.25 -8.93
N ARG A 200 19.91 15.18 -9.40
CA ARG A 200 20.28 13.79 -9.17
C ARG A 200 21.23 13.29 -10.26
N LYS A 201 22.48 13.00 -9.85
CA LYS A 201 23.55 12.56 -10.78
C LYS A 201 23.27 11.25 -11.52
N LYS A 202 22.38 10.41 -11.00
CA LYS A 202 22.00 9.08 -11.57
C LYS A 202 21.57 9.18 -13.04
N TYR A 203 21.00 10.31 -13.47
CA TYR A 203 20.45 10.49 -14.82
C TYR A 203 21.24 11.45 -15.72
N ILE A 204 22.40 11.95 -15.27
CA ILE A 204 23.24 12.87 -16.06
C ILE A 204 24.10 12.11 -17.08
N GLN A 205 24.36 10.82 -16.86
CA GLN A 205 25.16 9.99 -17.76
C GLN A 205 24.26 9.20 -18.71
N GLY A 206 23.88 9.83 -19.83
CA GLY A 206 23.12 9.14 -20.88
C GLY A 206 23.12 9.84 -22.23
N ASN A 207 22.83 11.14 -22.30
CA ASN A 207 22.49 11.76 -23.60
C ASN A 207 23.10 13.14 -23.92
N ASP A 208 23.93 13.75 -23.06
CA ASP A 208 24.37 15.15 -23.28
C ASP A 208 25.90 15.33 -23.45
N VAL A 209 26.59 14.43 -24.15
CA VAL A 209 28.01 14.65 -24.55
C VAL A 209 28.21 14.78 -26.07
N ASN A 210 27.18 14.57 -26.89
CA ASN A 210 27.29 14.63 -28.35
C ASN A 210 26.61 15.83 -29.02
N ALA A 211 26.38 16.93 -28.29
CA ALA A 211 26.08 18.21 -28.90
C ALA A 211 27.16 19.20 -28.50
N TYR A 212 27.80 19.82 -29.49
CA TYR A 212 28.93 20.74 -29.40
C TYR A 212 30.33 20.10 -29.40
N ASN A 213 30.72 19.54 -30.54
CA ASN A 213 31.97 19.94 -31.16
C ASN A 213 32.05 19.59 -32.66
N LYS A 214 32.47 20.60 -33.44
CA LYS A 214 33.10 20.57 -34.78
C LYS A 214 32.23 20.38 -36.03
N ASP A 215 31.88 21.53 -36.60
CA ASP A 215 32.42 22.08 -37.86
C ASP A 215 32.83 21.17 -39.02
N SER A 216 32.67 21.77 -40.19
CA SER A 216 33.49 21.57 -41.40
C SER A 216 33.13 20.40 -42.31
N LYS A 217 32.57 20.79 -43.47
CA LYS A 217 32.63 20.02 -44.72
C LYS A 217 34.05 19.52 -44.95
N LYS A 218 34.26 18.22 -44.83
CA LYS A 218 35.32 17.50 -45.53
C LYS A 218 34.74 16.19 -46.04
N ASN A 219 34.62 16.11 -47.37
CA ASN A 219 34.23 14.90 -48.07
C ASN A 219 35.31 13.83 -47.79
N ASN A 220 34.99 12.87 -46.93
CA ASN A 220 35.69 11.59 -46.88
C ASN A 220 34.73 10.56 -47.48
N GLU A 221 35.13 9.98 -48.61
CA GLU A 221 34.50 8.76 -49.11
C GLU A 221 34.80 7.65 -48.08
N ILE A 222 33.77 7.28 -47.32
CA ILE A 222 33.79 6.16 -46.39
C ILE A 222 34.00 4.90 -47.22
N SER A 223 35.02 4.10 -46.87
CA SER A 223 35.33 2.89 -47.64
C SER A 223 34.26 1.83 -47.38
N ASN A 224 33.97 0.98 -48.37
CA ASN A 224 33.00 -0.11 -48.20
C ASN A 224 33.36 -1.06 -47.03
N GLU A 225 34.64 -1.16 -46.65
CA GLU A 225 35.08 -1.96 -45.50
C GLU A 225 34.68 -1.33 -44.16
N GLU A 226 34.65 0.00 -44.05
CA GLU A 226 34.19 0.70 -42.83
C GLU A 226 32.68 0.55 -42.63
N ILE A 227 31.91 0.54 -43.73
CA ILE A 227 30.46 0.27 -43.70
C ILE A 227 30.20 -1.17 -43.26
N GLU A 228 30.97 -2.14 -43.78
CA GLU A 228 30.81 -3.55 -43.44
C GLU A 228 31.17 -3.86 -41.98
N LEU A 229 32.19 -3.17 -41.44
CA LEU A 229 32.53 -3.22 -40.01
C LEU A 229 31.43 -2.62 -39.13
N ALA A 230 30.84 -1.49 -39.53
CA ALA A 230 29.75 -0.87 -38.80
C ALA A 230 28.50 -1.77 -38.74
N ILE A 231 28.15 -2.41 -39.86
CA ILE A 231 27.03 -3.36 -39.93
C ILE A 231 27.26 -4.57 -39.02
N LYS A 232 28.48 -5.13 -38.99
CA LYS A 232 28.82 -6.22 -38.07
C LYS A 232 28.72 -5.80 -36.60
N MET A 233 29.18 -4.59 -36.28
CA MET A 233 29.12 -4.08 -34.91
C MET A 233 27.67 -3.85 -34.45
N GLU A 234 26.79 -3.34 -35.32
CA GLU A 234 25.37 -3.21 -35.03
C GLU A 234 24.67 -4.56 -34.83
N GLN A 235 25.04 -5.58 -35.63
CA GLN A 235 24.50 -6.93 -35.48
C GLN A 235 24.92 -7.56 -34.14
N GLU A 236 26.17 -7.39 -33.71
CA GLU A 236 26.63 -7.85 -32.40
C GLU A 236 25.92 -7.12 -31.25
N ILE A 237 25.69 -5.82 -31.37
CA ILE A 237 24.92 -5.04 -30.39
C ILE A 237 23.48 -5.57 -30.29
N MET A 238 22.82 -5.84 -31.43
CA MET A 238 21.47 -6.41 -31.43
C MET A 238 21.41 -7.80 -30.80
N ILE A 239 22.38 -8.67 -31.08
CA ILE A 239 22.45 -10.02 -30.50
C ILE A 239 22.65 -9.94 -28.98
N ASN A 240 23.54 -9.05 -28.50
CA ASN A 240 23.76 -8.86 -27.07
C ASN A 240 22.53 -8.26 -26.38
N LYS A 241 21.85 -7.29 -27.00
CA LYS A 241 20.61 -6.72 -26.47
C LYS A 241 19.51 -7.78 -26.36
N LYS A 242 19.38 -8.67 -27.36
CA LYS A 242 18.42 -9.77 -27.32
C LYS A 242 18.72 -10.77 -26.20
N LYS A 243 19.98 -11.20 -26.04
CA LYS A 243 20.39 -12.09 -24.95
C LYS A 243 20.12 -11.46 -23.58
N HIS A 244 20.40 -10.17 -23.43
CA HIS A 244 20.16 -9.47 -22.17
C HIS A 244 18.66 -9.40 -21.83
N LEU A 245 17.80 -9.17 -22.81
CA LEU A 245 16.34 -9.20 -22.64
C LEU A 245 15.82 -10.60 -22.29
N GLU A 246 16.35 -11.65 -22.92
CA GLU A 246 16.01 -13.04 -22.57
C GLU A 246 16.39 -13.34 -21.11
N THR A 247 17.55 -12.86 -20.63
CA THR A 247 17.93 -12.99 -19.22
C THR A 247 17.01 -12.22 -18.28
N ILE A 248 16.57 -11.01 -18.64
CA ILE A 248 15.62 -10.23 -17.84
C ILE A 248 14.29 -10.98 -17.72
N HIS A 249 13.79 -11.52 -18.82
CA HIS A 249 12.53 -12.26 -18.81
C HIS A 249 12.58 -13.53 -17.96
N GLU A 250 13.70 -14.27 -17.98
CA GLU A 250 13.91 -15.42 -17.10
C GLU A 250 13.92 -15.02 -15.62
N MET A 251 14.55 -13.89 -15.27
CA MET A 251 14.55 -13.39 -13.90
C MET A 251 13.16 -12.93 -13.44
N GLU A 252 12.40 -12.25 -14.29
CA GLU A 252 11.03 -11.81 -14.00
C GLU A 252 10.08 -13.00 -13.77
N LEU A 253 10.24 -14.08 -14.56
CA LEU A 253 9.51 -15.33 -14.37
C LEU A 253 9.84 -16.00 -13.04
N GLU A 254 11.14 -16.10 -12.70
CA GLU A 254 11.57 -16.67 -11.41
C GLU A 254 11.04 -15.84 -10.22
N GLU A 255 10.98 -14.52 -10.35
CA GLU A 255 10.44 -13.63 -9.32
C GLU A 255 8.92 -13.77 -9.15
N ALA A 256 8.18 -13.85 -10.26
CA ALA A 256 6.74 -14.09 -10.24
C ALA A 256 6.39 -15.45 -9.61
N GLU A 257 7.16 -16.50 -9.92
CA GLU A 257 6.98 -17.82 -9.29
C GLU A 257 7.24 -17.79 -7.78
N ASN A 258 8.26 -17.05 -7.34
CA ASN A 258 8.55 -16.87 -5.93
C ASN A 258 7.46 -16.06 -5.20
N TYR A 259 6.87 -15.06 -5.87
CA TYR A 259 5.77 -14.27 -5.31
C TYR A 259 4.53 -15.13 -5.07
N VAL A 260 4.10 -15.89 -6.09
CA VAL A 260 2.95 -16.81 -5.99
C VAL A 260 3.17 -17.84 -4.88
N LYS A 261 4.41 -18.34 -4.74
CA LYS A 261 4.76 -19.27 -3.66
C LYS A 261 4.61 -18.62 -2.28
N CYS A 262 5.09 -17.39 -2.10
CA CYS A 262 4.96 -16.65 -0.85
C CYS A 262 3.50 -16.38 -0.48
N GLU A 263 2.65 -16.00 -1.44
CA GLU A 263 1.21 -15.81 -1.21
C GLU A 263 0.52 -17.10 -0.78
N ASN A 264 0.87 -18.23 -1.40
CA ASN A 264 0.33 -19.54 -1.02
C ASN A 264 0.76 -19.94 0.40
N ASP A 265 2.04 -19.77 0.75
CA ASP A 265 2.56 -20.07 2.09
C ASP A 265 1.89 -19.19 3.17
N GLU A 266 1.63 -17.90 2.87
CA GLU A 266 0.93 -16.99 3.78
C GLU A 266 -0.54 -17.35 3.94
N LEU A 267 -1.23 -17.72 2.85
CA LEU A 267 -2.61 -18.18 2.89
C LEU A 267 -2.73 -19.47 3.71
N GLU A 268 -1.81 -20.43 3.54
CA GLU A 268 -1.77 -21.67 4.31
C GLU A 268 -1.60 -21.37 5.81
N HIS A 269 -0.69 -20.46 6.16
CA HIS A 269 -0.50 -20.03 7.55
C HIS A 269 -1.74 -19.37 8.15
N GLN A 270 -2.46 -18.53 7.39
CA GLN A 270 -3.70 -17.89 7.85
C GLN A 270 -4.83 -18.91 8.07
N VAL A 271 -4.93 -19.90 7.17
CA VAL A 271 -5.90 -20.99 7.28
C VAL A 271 -5.58 -21.85 8.51
N GLU A 272 -4.31 -22.21 8.71
CA GLU A 272 -3.88 -22.93 9.90
C GLU A 272 -4.17 -22.14 11.19
N SER A 273 -3.86 -20.84 11.25
CA SER A 273 -4.14 -20.03 12.44
C SER A 273 -5.64 -19.99 12.77
N TYR A 274 -6.49 -19.84 11.74
CA TYR A 274 -7.94 -19.80 11.92
C TYR A 274 -8.48 -21.10 12.52
N TYR A 275 -8.02 -22.25 12.03
CA TYR A 275 -8.44 -23.55 12.57
C TYR A 275 -7.80 -23.90 13.92
N THR A 276 -6.64 -23.32 14.23
CA THR A 276 -6.00 -23.48 15.53
C THR A 276 -6.75 -22.69 16.62
N ASP A 277 -7.24 -21.50 16.27
CA ASP A 277 -8.10 -20.68 17.14
C ASP A 277 -9.50 -21.29 17.34
N GLU A 278 -10.09 -21.91 16.30
CA GLU A 278 -11.37 -22.62 16.46
C GLU A 278 -11.27 -23.87 17.36
N LYS A 279 -10.11 -24.54 17.41
CA LYS A 279 -9.86 -25.64 18.37
C LYS A 279 -9.67 -25.14 19.80
N GLN A 280 -9.36 -23.86 19.99
CA GLN A 280 -9.34 -23.18 21.28
C GLN A 280 -10.65 -22.42 21.57
N LYS A 281 -11.81 -22.89 21.07
CA LYS A 281 -13.11 -22.39 21.56
C LYS A 281 -13.14 -22.53 23.09
N GLU A 282 -12.93 -21.38 23.76
CA GLU A 282 -13.04 -21.26 25.19
C GLU A 282 -14.39 -21.83 25.59
N LYS A 283 -14.39 -22.82 26.50
CA LYS A 283 -15.64 -23.29 27.08
C LYS A 283 -16.28 -22.10 27.78
N LEU A 284 -17.37 -21.62 27.21
CA LEU A 284 -18.20 -20.58 27.77
C LEU A 284 -19.19 -21.27 28.72
N PHE A 285 -19.21 -20.83 29.97
CA PHE A 285 -20.14 -21.29 30.98
C PHE A 285 -21.13 -20.16 31.24
N LYS A 286 -22.43 -20.41 31.14
CA LYS A 286 -23.45 -19.42 31.49
C LYS A 286 -24.01 -19.74 32.87
N CYS A 287 -24.10 -18.73 33.74
CA CYS A 287 -24.83 -18.87 34.99
C CYS A 287 -26.33 -18.68 34.72
N ASP A 288 -27.15 -19.69 35.00
CA ASP A 288 -28.60 -19.63 34.78
C ASP A 288 -29.32 -18.59 35.67
N ASN A 289 -28.67 -18.06 36.70
CA ASN A 289 -29.31 -17.14 37.66
C ASN A 289 -29.09 -15.66 37.35
N CYS A 290 -27.84 -15.27 37.04
CA CYS A 290 -27.51 -13.89 36.67
C CYS A 290 -27.30 -13.69 35.16
N GLU A 291 -27.40 -14.77 34.37
CA GLU A 291 -27.13 -14.83 32.93
C GLU A 291 -25.71 -14.43 32.50
N ASN A 292 -24.79 -14.24 33.45
CA ASN A 292 -23.40 -13.89 33.15
C ASN A 292 -22.65 -15.05 32.48
N MET A 293 -21.78 -14.70 31.53
CA MET A 293 -20.94 -15.61 30.76
C MET A 293 -19.53 -15.65 31.34
N TYR A 294 -19.03 -16.86 31.60
CA TYR A 294 -17.70 -17.11 32.15
C TYR A 294 -16.86 -17.91 31.15
N THR A 295 -15.59 -17.57 31.05
CA THR A 295 -14.58 -18.27 30.25
C THR A 295 -13.65 -19.05 31.16
N ASN A 296 -12.86 -19.98 30.61
CA ASN A 296 -11.84 -20.70 31.39
C ASN A 296 -10.86 -19.76 32.12
N PHE A 297 -10.61 -18.55 31.62
CA PHE A 297 -9.74 -17.54 32.26
C PHE A 297 -10.41 -16.80 33.42
N THR A 298 -11.74 -16.65 33.42
CA THR A 298 -12.51 -16.02 34.51
C THR A 298 -12.94 -17.02 35.59
N SER A 299 -12.54 -18.30 35.46
CA SER A 299 -12.81 -19.40 36.40
C SER A 299 -12.34 -19.16 37.85
N LYS A 300 -11.49 -18.16 38.12
CA LYS A 300 -11.16 -17.74 39.49
C LYS A 300 -12.36 -17.19 40.26
N LYS A 301 -13.43 -16.75 39.56
CA LYS A 301 -14.73 -16.36 40.14
C LYS A 301 -15.73 -17.51 40.26
N ILE A 302 -15.26 -18.74 40.03
CA ILE A 302 -16.07 -19.94 40.18
C ILE A 302 -15.45 -20.78 41.29
N VAL A 303 -16.15 -20.91 42.42
CA VAL A 303 -15.69 -21.71 43.55
C VAL A 303 -16.06 -23.17 43.29
N LEU A 304 -15.05 -24.05 43.27
CA LEU A 304 -15.25 -25.50 43.29
C LEU A 304 -15.47 -25.93 44.74
N MET A 305 -16.69 -26.36 45.08
CA MET A 305 -16.96 -27.02 46.35
C MET A 305 -17.12 -28.52 46.12
N ARG A 306 -16.38 -29.32 46.91
CA ARG A 306 -16.70 -30.75 47.08
C ARG A 306 -17.88 -30.83 48.04
N ASP A 307 -19.04 -31.15 47.49
CA ASP A 307 -20.22 -31.41 48.31
C ASP A 307 -20.05 -32.79 48.96
N SER A 308 -20.03 -32.83 50.29
CA SER A 308 -19.76 -34.07 51.05
C SER A 308 -20.87 -35.12 50.94
N TYR A 309 -22.01 -34.77 50.32
CA TYR A 309 -23.16 -35.64 50.12
C TYR A 309 -23.14 -36.43 48.81
N TYR A 310 -22.38 -36.01 47.81
CA TYR A 310 -22.23 -36.71 46.53
C TYR A 310 -20.76 -36.99 46.32
N GLU A 311 -20.33 -38.22 46.60
CA GLU A 311 -18.91 -38.58 46.70
C GLU A 311 -18.07 -38.37 45.42
N ASN A 312 -18.62 -37.92 44.28
CA ASN A 312 -17.84 -37.82 43.04
C ASN A 312 -18.19 -36.66 42.06
N GLU A 313 -18.88 -35.59 42.47
CA GLU A 313 -19.16 -34.47 41.54
C GLU A 313 -18.53 -33.14 41.97
N GLU A 314 -17.57 -32.66 41.16
CA GLU A 314 -17.00 -31.32 41.28
C GLU A 314 -18.05 -30.27 40.89
N THR A 315 -18.62 -29.58 41.89
CA THR A 315 -19.69 -28.60 41.66
C THR A 315 -19.10 -27.19 41.54
N ARG A 316 -19.51 -26.46 40.48
CA ARG A 316 -19.07 -25.09 40.18
C ARG A 316 -20.12 -24.07 40.61
N LEU A 317 -19.74 -23.09 41.43
CA LEU A 317 -20.63 -22.05 41.95
C LEU A 317 -20.23 -20.66 41.45
N CYS A 318 -21.22 -19.85 41.04
CA CYS A 318 -21.03 -18.46 40.61
C CYS A 318 -20.82 -17.56 41.83
N GLU A 319 -19.66 -16.92 41.96
CA GLU A 319 -19.33 -16.06 43.11
C GLU A 319 -20.30 -14.87 43.29
N GLU A 320 -20.86 -14.33 42.20
CA GLU A 320 -21.80 -13.21 42.26
C GLU A 320 -23.21 -13.62 42.73
N CYS A 321 -23.55 -14.90 42.60
CA CYS A 321 -24.83 -15.47 43.06
C CYS A 321 -24.69 -16.23 44.39
N TYR A 322 -23.46 -16.47 44.84
CA TYR A 322 -23.19 -17.26 46.02
C TYR A 322 -22.99 -16.34 47.23
N ASP A 323 -24.10 -15.98 47.87
CA ASP A 323 -24.08 -15.23 49.11
C ASP A 323 -23.81 -16.19 50.28
N LEU A 324 -22.63 -16.05 50.91
CA LEU A 324 -22.11 -16.97 51.94
C LEU A 324 -22.92 -16.97 53.26
N ASN A 325 -23.99 -16.18 53.36
CA ASN A 325 -24.79 -15.99 54.58
C ASN A 325 -26.26 -16.43 54.47
N ASP A 326 -26.67 -17.07 53.38
CA ASP A 326 -28.05 -17.56 53.27
C ASP A 326 -28.15 -19.02 53.75
N ASP A 327 -28.61 -19.20 54.99
CA ASP A 327 -28.91 -20.50 55.62
C ASP A 327 -30.04 -21.28 54.91
N THR A 328 -30.55 -20.79 53.78
CA THR A 328 -31.54 -21.50 52.97
C THR A 328 -30.88 -22.34 51.88
N TYR A 329 -30.59 -23.59 52.23
CA TYR A 329 -30.25 -24.72 51.33
C TYR A 329 -31.26 -24.97 50.18
N LYS A 330 -32.30 -24.16 50.00
CA LYS A 330 -33.45 -24.40 49.11
C LYS A 330 -33.37 -23.72 47.73
N ASN A 331 -32.42 -22.82 47.47
CA ASN A 331 -32.39 -22.03 46.23
C ASN A 331 -31.20 -22.27 45.29
N ARG A 332 -30.41 -23.33 45.47
CA ARG A 332 -29.30 -23.62 44.55
C ARG A 332 -29.82 -24.21 43.23
N LYS A 333 -29.67 -23.47 42.13
CA LYS A 333 -29.78 -24.01 40.76
C LYS A 333 -28.46 -23.83 40.02
N TRP A 334 -28.20 -24.80 39.15
CA TRP A 334 -26.90 -25.28 38.71
C TRP A 334 -26.34 -24.48 37.52
N ILE A 335 -25.01 -24.36 37.43
CA ILE A 335 -24.35 -23.91 36.20
C ILE A 335 -24.27 -25.11 35.25
N LYS A 336 -24.90 -25.02 34.08
CA LYS A 336 -24.76 -26.02 33.01
C LYS A 336 -23.64 -25.61 32.06
N GLN A 337 -22.89 -26.60 31.61
CA GLN A 337 -21.92 -26.43 30.53
C GLN A 337 -22.68 -26.59 29.21
N GLU A 338 -22.70 -25.57 28.36
CA GLU A 338 -23.24 -25.64 26.99
C GLU A 338 -22.22 -26.23 26.00
#